data_AF-A0A6P4YMK6-F1
#
_entry.id   AF-A0A6P4YMK6-F1
#
_cell.length_a   1.000
_cell.length_b   1.000
_cell.length_c   1.000
_cell.angle_alpha   90.00
_cell.angle_beta   90.00
_cell.angle_gamma   90.00
#
_symmetry.space_group_name_H-M   'P 1'
#
loop_
_entity.id
_entity.type
_entity.pdbx_description
1 polymer ?
#
loop_
_entity_poly.entity_id
_entity_poly.type
_entity_poly.pdbx_seq_one_letter_code
_entity_poly.pdbx_strand_id
1 'polypeptide(L)'
;MNALTVSLVALVALTGPAVQSEDVPCRTFEEIYPSGRELCEKMWDGAFVYETNLSAAFTMWFFEAENPNNKVSERLGWPSADDCHLEYFHKESPGPEPDNFTECHPWKDYSCCHQATVSSVQNIKEAYGKEWHWDRCGPLSSACERFFVQEACLYECEPNAGFYRKFPAHIYNESDPNHNKWQMEGMPIRADYCDAWLRACRYDRFCAVDSGSYHSCAREYLEADKLTTGEYGVNAGLVAGVVVALLVGLVLCGTLGYFIYRERKGEPVFDKLET
;
A
#
# COMPACT_ATOMS: atom_id res chain seq x y z
N MET A 1 13.60 51.03 33.83
CA MET A 1 12.66 49.95 34.17
C MET A 1 11.84 49.63 32.93
N ASN A 2 11.78 48.33 32.61
CA ASN A 2 10.88 47.63 31.71
C ASN A 2 10.97 47.92 30.20
N ALA A 3 11.66 47.02 29.49
CA ALA A 3 11.33 46.67 28.13
C ALA A 3 11.53 45.16 27.92
N LEU A 4 10.67 44.59 27.08
CA LEU A 4 10.75 43.29 26.41
C LEU A 4 10.22 42.06 27.16
N THR A 5 8.89 41.97 27.16
CA THR A 5 8.18 40.76 26.74
C THR A 5 8.75 40.26 25.41
N VAL A 6 9.51 39.16 25.42
CA VAL A 6 9.93 38.47 24.19
C VAL A 6 8.78 37.58 23.74
N SER A 7 8.18 37.93 22.60
CA SER A 7 7.15 37.13 21.96
C SER A 7 7.72 35.79 21.51
N LEU A 8 7.10 34.73 21.98
CA LEU A 8 7.22 33.37 21.48
C LEU A 8 6.55 33.34 20.09
N VAL A 9 7.30 33.64 19.03
CA VAL A 9 6.83 33.42 17.65
C VAL A 9 7.16 31.99 17.28
N ALA A 10 6.12 31.16 17.25
CA ALA A 10 6.14 29.80 16.75
C ALA A 10 6.73 29.77 15.33
N LEU A 11 7.74 28.93 15.14
CA LEU A 11 8.31 28.64 13.83
C LEU A 11 7.35 27.68 13.11
N VAL A 12 6.47 28.23 12.26
CA VAL A 12 5.66 27.45 11.32
C VAL A 12 6.10 27.77 9.90
N ALA A 13 6.33 26.68 9.15
CA ALA A 13 6.42 26.54 7.70
C ALA A 13 7.72 26.94 7.00
N LEU A 14 8.38 25.91 6.44
CA LEU A 14 8.81 25.89 5.02
C LEU A 14 9.10 24.47 4.47
N THR A 15 8.86 23.41 5.22
CA THR A 15 8.65 22.07 4.67
C THR A 15 7.17 21.75 4.77
N GLY A 16 6.54 21.26 3.70
CA GLY A 16 5.26 20.58 3.84
C GLY A 16 5.38 19.46 4.90
N PRO A 17 4.27 18.95 5.46
CA PRO A 17 4.37 17.84 6.39
C PRO A 17 5.12 16.71 5.72
N ALA A 18 6.27 16.36 6.28
CA ALA A 18 7.02 15.17 5.95
C ALA A 18 6.12 13.98 6.33
N VAL A 19 5.56 13.25 5.37
CA VAL A 19 4.78 12.03 5.64
C VAL A 19 5.76 10.98 6.17
N GLN A 20 5.72 10.75 7.49
CA GLN A 20 6.44 9.66 8.13
C GLN A 20 5.61 8.38 8.02
N SER A 21 6.22 7.21 8.26
CA SER A 21 5.48 5.93 8.36
C SER A 21 4.31 5.99 9.35
N GLU A 22 4.40 6.88 10.35
CA GLU A 22 3.36 7.14 11.36
C GLU A 22 2.19 7.99 10.83
N ASP A 23 2.37 8.68 9.69
CA ASP A 23 1.37 9.52 9.04
C ASP A 23 0.53 8.78 8.00
N VAL A 24 0.90 7.53 7.64
CA VAL A 24 0.09 6.69 6.74
C VAL A 24 -1.19 6.28 7.49
N PRO A 25 -2.40 6.59 6.97
CA PRO A 25 -3.64 6.47 7.72
C PRO A 25 -4.10 5.02 7.88
N CYS A 26 -3.47 4.31 8.81
CA CYS A 26 -3.89 2.99 9.24
C CYS A 26 -5.20 3.07 10.02
N ARG A 27 -6.25 2.41 9.53
CA ARG A 27 -7.59 2.38 10.13
C ARG A 27 -8.05 0.93 10.26
N THR A 28 -9.05 0.68 11.11
CA THR A 28 -9.64 -0.66 11.20
C THR A 28 -10.43 -0.98 9.94
N PHE A 29 -10.58 -2.26 9.60
CA PHE A 29 -11.40 -2.65 8.44
C PHE A 29 -12.84 -2.15 8.53
N GLU A 30 -13.46 -2.12 9.71
CA GLU A 30 -14.82 -1.59 9.87
C GLU A 30 -14.94 -0.09 9.61
N GLU A 31 -13.86 0.67 9.84
CA GLU A 31 -13.82 2.10 9.52
C GLU A 31 -13.64 2.35 8.02
N ILE A 32 -12.98 1.42 7.31
CA ILE A 32 -12.69 1.51 5.87
C ILE A 32 -13.87 0.99 5.05
N TYR A 33 -14.41 -0.18 5.40
CA TYR A 33 -15.41 -0.91 4.63
C TYR A 33 -16.71 -1.11 5.44
N PRO A 34 -17.80 -0.42 5.07
CA PRO A 34 -19.10 -0.55 5.76
C PRO A 34 -19.73 -1.95 5.69
N SER A 35 -19.47 -2.72 4.63
CA SER A 35 -19.94 -4.11 4.48
C SER A 35 -18.96 -4.95 3.66
N GLY A 36 -19.18 -6.28 3.62
CA GLY A 36 -18.36 -7.19 2.83
C GLY A 36 -18.38 -6.85 1.34
N ARG A 37 -19.48 -6.26 0.85
CA ARG A 37 -19.57 -5.73 -0.51
C ARG A 37 -18.53 -4.65 -0.76
N GLU A 38 -18.47 -3.60 0.06
CA GLU A 38 -17.48 -2.55 -0.13
C GLU A 38 -16.04 -3.07 0.04
N LEU A 39 -15.83 -4.06 0.91
CA LEU A 39 -14.53 -4.72 1.01
C LEU A 39 -14.12 -5.35 -0.32
N CYS A 40 -14.94 -6.27 -0.85
CA CYS A 40 -14.62 -7.00 -2.08
C CYS A 40 -14.53 -6.08 -3.31
N GLU A 41 -15.46 -5.13 -3.46
CA GLU A 41 -15.54 -4.30 -4.66
C GLU A 41 -14.50 -3.17 -4.70
N LYS A 42 -13.93 -2.78 -3.55
CA LYS A 42 -13.02 -1.61 -3.49
C LYS A 42 -11.58 -1.93 -3.14
N MET A 43 -11.32 -2.91 -2.27
CA MET A 43 -9.96 -3.20 -1.81
C MET A 43 -8.99 -3.39 -2.97
N TRP A 44 -9.43 -4.12 -3.98
CA TRP A 44 -8.63 -4.46 -5.16
C TRP A 44 -9.08 -3.70 -6.42
N ASP A 45 -9.53 -2.46 -6.25
CA ASP A 45 -9.88 -1.54 -7.36
C ASP A 45 -10.88 -2.14 -8.38
N GLY A 46 -11.91 -2.83 -7.90
CA GLY A 46 -12.94 -3.43 -8.76
C GLY A 46 -12.55 -4.77 -9.39
N ALA A 47 -11.44 -5.40 -8.97
CA ALA A 47 -11.09 -6.76 -9.39
C ALA A 47 -12.23 -7.76 -9.15
N PHE A 48 -12.99 -7.57 -8.06
CA PHE A 48 -14.07 -8.44 -7.63
C PHE A 48 -15.43 -7.74 -7.57
N VAL A 49 -16.50 -8.51 -7.78
CA VAL A 49 -17.90 -8.07 -7.64
C VAL A 49 -18.59 -8.95 -6.61
N TYR A 50 -19.38 -8.34 -5.72
CA TYR A 50 -20.13 -9.06 -4.71
C TYR A 50 -21.34 -9.77 -5.34
N GLU A 51 -21.29 -11.10 -5.44
CA GLU A 51 -22.32 -11.92 -6.10
C GLU A 51 -23.10 -12.79 -5.11
N THR A 52 -24.42 -12.62 -5.11
CA THR A 52 -25.35 -13.37 -4.24
C THR A 52 -25.89 -14.64 -4.88
N ASN A 53 -25.88 -14.72 -6.21
CA ASN A 53 -26.21 -15.91 -6.96
C ASN A 53 -25.05 -16.91 -6.92
N LEU A 54 -25.14 -17.88 -6.01
CA LEU A 54 -24.09 -18.90 -5.82
C LEU A 54 -23.79 -19.74 -7.06
N SER A 55 -24.67 -19.78 -8.05
CA SER A 55 -24.40 -20.47 -9.32
C SER A 55 -23.47 -19.66 -10.24
N ALA A 56 -23.37 -18.35 -10.03
CA ALA A 56 -22.56 -17.41 -10.79
C ALA A 56 -21.33 -16.89 -10.02
N ALA A 57 -21.12 -17.35 -8.78
CA ALA A 57 -20.11 -16.80 -7.87
C ALA A 57 -18.94 -17.76 -7.63
N PHE A 58 -17.72 -17.25 -7.81
CA PHE A 58 -16.46 -17.94 -7.52
C PHE A 58 -16.13 -17.87 -6.02
N THR A 59 -15.36 -18.84 -5.55
CA THR A 59 -14.79 -18.85 -4.20
C THR A 59 -13.27 -18.70 -4.27
N MET A 60 -12.67 -17.98 -3.33
CA MET A 60 -11.21 -17.84 -3.20
C MET A 60 -10.57 -19.02 -2.45
N TRP A 61 -11.35 -19.99 -2.00
CA TRP A 61 -10.83 -21.21 -1.40
C TRP A 61 -11.85 -22.34 -1.46
N PHE A 62 -11.37 -23.58 -1.50
CA PHE A 62 -12.20 -24.78 -1.53
C PHE A 62 -11.48 -25.97 -0.88
N PHE A 63 -12.25 -26.99 -0.49
CA PHE A 63 -11.74 -28.22 0.15
C PHE A 63 -12.08 -29.47 -0.66
N GLU A 64 -12.88 -29.30 -1.70
CA GLU A 64 -13.26 -30.32 -2.66
C GLU A 64 -12.06 -30.80 -3.48
N ALA A 65 -12.10 -32.06 -3.92
CA ALA A 65 -11.05 -32.63 -4.76
C ALA A 65 -11.01 -32.00 -6.17
N GLU A 66 -12.17 -31.54 -6.66
CA GLU A 66 -12.28 -30.82 -7.93
C GLU A 66 -12.51 -29.34 -7.64
N ASN A 67 -11.85 -28.46 -8.41
CA ASN A 67 -12.05 -27.03 -8.32
C ASN A 67 -13.51 -26.65 -8.66
N PRO A 68 -14.31 -26.14 -7.70
CA PRO A 68 -15.71 -25.78 -7.94
C PRO A 68 -15.87 -24.59 -8.88
N ASN A 69 -14.85 -23.74 -9.00
CA ASN A 69 -14.85 -22.57 -9.88
C ASN A 69 -14.97 -22.95 -11.36
N ASN A 70 -14.49 -24.14 -11.76
CA ASN A 70 -14.65 -24.65 -13.13
C ASN A 70 -16.13 -24.73 -13.54
N LYS A 71 -17.01 -25.21 -12.65
CA LYS A 71 -18.45 -25.30 -12.90
C LYS A 71 -19.13 -23.93 -12.91
N VAL A 72 -18.61 -22.96 -12.16
CA VAL A 72 -19.09 -21.57 -12.20
C VAL A 72 -18.73 -20.95 -13.54
N SER A 73 -17.46 -21.08 -13.94
CA SER A 73 -16.92 -20.62 -15.22
C SER A 73 -17.73 -21.14 -16.42
N GLU A 74 -17.99 -22.45 -16.45
CA GLU A 74 -18.82 -23.09 -17.48
C GLU A 74 -20.23 -22.49 -17.55
N ARG A 75 -20.90 -22.31 -16.40
CA ARG A 75 -22.25 -21.73 -16.35
C ARG A 75 -22.31 -20.28 -16.84
N LEU A 76 -21.21 -19.54 -16.68
CA LEU A 76 -21.08 -18.17 -17.18
C LEU A 76 -20.71 -18.12 -18.68
N GLY A 77 -20.51 -19.28 -19.31
CA GLY A 77 -20.23 -19.39 -20.73
C GLY A 77 -18.75 -19.22 -21.09
N TRP A 78 -17.86 -19.26 -20.10
CA TRP A 78 -16.42 -19.31 -20.35
C TRP A 78 -15.99 -20.70 -20.83
N PRO A 79 -14.97 -20.80 -21.70
CA PRO A 79 -14.38 -22.08 -22.05
C PRO A 79 -13.57 -22.62 -20.86
N SER A 80 -13.08 -23.86 -20.99
CA SER A 80 -12.02 -24.33 -20.10
C SER A 80 -10.81 -23.41 -20.19
N ALA A 81 -10.22 -23.06 -19.05
CA ALA A 81 -9.01 -22.25 -19.00
C ALA A 81 -7.80 -23.11 -19.37
N ASP A 82 -7.47 -23.14 -20.67
CA ASP A 82 -6.29 -23.85 -21.19
C ASP A 82 -5.00 -23.01 -21.10
N ASP A 83 -5.14 -21.70 -20.90
CA ASP A 83 -4.05 -20.74 -20.79
C ASP A 83 -4.16 -19.94 -19.48
N CYS A 84 -3.02 -19.51 -18.94
CA CYS A 84 -2.95 -18.59 -17.82
C CYS A 84 -2.82 -17.16 -18.36
N HIS A 85 -3.91 -16.40 -18.31
CA HIS A 85 -3.96 -15.10 -19.00
C HIS A 85 -3.39 -13.92 -18.19
N LEU A 86 -3.20 -14.06 -16.88
CA LEU A 86 -2.52 -13.06 -16.04
C LEU A 86 -1.01 -13.22 -16.17
N GLU A 87 -0.24 -12.14 -15.97
CA GLU A 87 1.23 -12.14 -16.11
C GLU A 87 1.94 -11.83 -14.77
N TYR A 88 3.27 -11.63 -14.82
CA TYR A 88 4.26 -11.60 -13.72
C TYR A 88 4.77 -12.96 -13.25
N PHE A 89 4.04 -13.65 -12.37
CA PHE A 89 4.50 -14.92 -11.77
C PHE A 89 3.72 -16.15 -12.24
N HIS A 90 2.77 -15.93 -13.15
CA HIS A 90 1.95 -16.97 -13.74
C HIS A 90 2.72 -17.79 -14.77
N LYS A 91 2.37 -19.06 -14.88
CA LYS A 91 2.71 -19.96 -15.98
C LYS A 91 2.11 -19.47 -17.30
N GLU A 92 2.50 -20.09 -18.41
CA GLU A 92 1.84 -19.89 -19.71
C GLU A 92 0.50 -20.66 -19.80
N SER A 93 0.49 -21.90 -19.31
CA SER A 93 -0.70 -22.76 -19.28
C SER A 93 -0.80 -23.47 -17.93
N PRO A 94 -2.00 -23.82 -17.45
CA PRO A 94 -2.14 -24.45 -16.17
C PRO A 94 -1.62 -25.89 -16.17
N GLY A 95 -1.16 -26.34 -15.01
CA GLY A 95 -0.63 -27.69 -14.86
C GLY A 95 -0.39 -28.09 -13.40
N PRO A 96 -0.01 -29.34 -13.16
CA PRO A 96 0.17 -29.86 -11.81
C PRO A 96 1.43 -29.31 -11.14
N GLU A 97 1.33 -29.09 -9.83
CA GLU A 97 2.41 -28.69 -8.94
C GLU A 97 2.94 -29.88 -8.12
N PRO A 98 4.20 -29.82 -7.65
CA PRO A 98 4.84 -30.92 -6.92
C PRO A 98 4.15 -31.23 -5.57
N ASP A 99 4.50 -32.38 -4.98
CA ASP A 99 3.90 -32.85 -3.71
C ASP A 99 4.14 -31.93 -2.50
N ASN A 100 5.12 -31.04 -2.56
CA ASN A 100 5.38 -30.03 -1.53
C ASN A 100 4.59 -28.72 -1.74
N PHE A 101 3.61 -28.70 -2.64
CA PHE A 101 2.69 -27.59 -2.85
C PHE A 101 1.63 -27.53 -1.75
N THR A 102 1.84 -26.64 -0.77
CA THR A 102 1.10 -26.67 0.51
C THR A 102 0.24 -25.43 0.77
N GLU A 103 0.74 -24.22 0.55
CA GLU A 103 -0.02 -23.01 0.92
C GLU A 103 -1.29 -22.81 0.08
N CYS A 104 -1.18 -23.01 -1.24
CA CYS A 104 -2.29 -22.91 -2.21
C CYS A 104 -2.76 -24.29 -2.69
N HIS A 105 -2.63 -25.32 -1.86
CA HIS A 105 -2.86 -26.73 -2.23
C HIS A 105 -4.18 -27.07 -2.95
N PRO A 106 -5.31 -26.33 -2.83
CA PRO A 106 -6.52 -26.66 -3.59
C PRO A 106 -6.31 -26.69 -5.11
N TRP A 107 -5.36 -25.90 -5.63
CA TRP A 107 -5.04 -25.87 -7.07
C TRP A 107 -3.93 -26.83 -7.49
N LYS A 108 -3.46 -27.72 -6.61
CA LYS A 108 -2.27 -28.55 -6.87
C LYS A 108 -2.29 -29.26 -8.22
N ASP A 109 -3.40 -29.88 -8.59
CA ASP A 109 -3.46 -30.73 -9.78
C ASP A 109 -3.57 -29.92 -11.09
N TYR A 110 -4.00 -28.65 -11.01
CA TYR A 110 -4.20 -27.78 -12.16
C TYR A 110 -4.18 -26.30 -11.74
N SER A 111 -2.99 -25.68 -11.77
CA SER A 111 -2.76 -24.29 -11.34
C SER A 111 -2.00 -23.44 -12.35
N CYS A 112 -2.16 -22.12 -12.24
CA CYS A 112 -1.37 -21.11 -12.94
C CYS A 112 -0.14 -20.60 -12.18
N CYS A 113 0.00 -20.90 -10.90
CA CYS A 113 1.13 -20.45 -10.08
C CYS A 113 2.22 -21.51 -9.97
N HIS A 114 3.46 -21.10 -9.71
CA HIS A 114 4.54 -22.02 -9.35
C HIS A 114 4.62 -22.23 -7.83
N GLN A 115 4.97 -23.44 -7.37
CA GLN A 115 5.19 -23.74 -5.95
C GLN A 115 6.18 -22.79 -5.29
N ALA A 116 7.20 -22.33 -6.01
CA ALA A 116 8.18 -21.37 -5.50
C ALA A 116 7.55 -20.01 -5.15
N THR A 117 6.58 -19.55 -5.95
CA THR A 117 5.86 -18.29 -5.76
C THR A 117 5.01 -18.34 -4.49
N VAL A 118 4.34 -19.48 -4.26
CA VAL A 118 3.36 -19.63 -3.17
C VAL A 118 3.81 -20.63 -2.10
N SER A 119 5.12 -20.73 -1.83
CA SER A 119 5.65 -21.78 -0.95
C SER A 119 5.29 -21.58 0.53
N SER A 120 4.95 -20.35 0.93
CA SER A 120 4.53 -19.97 2.28
C SER A 120 3.85 -18.60 2.25
N VAL A 121 3.12 -18.27 3.31
CA VAL A 121 2.59 -16.91 3.55
C VAL A 121 3.66 -15.83 3.38
N GLN A 122 4.88 -16.07 3.89
CA GLN A 122 5.97 -15.09 3.79
C GLN A 122 6.42 -14.88 2.34
N ASN A 123 6.57 -15.95 1.57
CA ASN A 123 6.92 -15.84 0.14
C ASN A 123 5.87 -15.05 -0.64
N ILE A 124 4.58 -15.28 -0.36
CA ILE A 124 3.48 -14.56 -1.03
C ILE A 124 3.58 -13.06 -0.71
N LYS A 125 3.80 -12.68 0.56
CA LYS A 125 3.94 -11.28 0.98
C LYS A 125 5.12 -10.59 0.31
N GLU A 126 6.24 -11.27 0.22
CA GLU A 126 7.48 -10.70 -0.33
C GLU A 126 7.50 -10.62 -1.87
N ALA A 127 6.60 -11.34 -2.56
CA ALA A 127 6.65 -11.54 -4.00
C ALA A 127 6.71 -10.24 -4.82
N TYR A 128 5.96 -9.22 -4.38
CA TYR A 128 5.81 -7.96 -5.11
C TYR A 128 6.67 -6.82 -4.55
N GLY A 129 7.36 -7.04 -3.43
CA GLY A 129 8.13 -6.02 -2.72
C GLY A 129 7.40 -5.46 -1.50
N LYS A 130 8.19 -4.84 -0.62
CA LYS A 130 7.74 -4.41 0.72
C LYS A 130 6.53 -3.48 0.69
N GLU A 131 6.42 -2.63 -0.33
CA GLU A 131 5.32 -1.67 -0.52
C GLU A 131 3.97 -2.35 -0.74
N TRP A 132 3.98 -3.62 -1.16
CA TRP A 132 2.81 -4.46 -1.38
C TRP A 132 2.62 -5.51 -0.29
N HIS A 133 3.17 -5.29 0.90
CA HIS A 133 2.78 -6.08 2.06
C HIS A 133 1.39 -5.65 2.54
N TRP A 134 0.47 -6.59 2.77
CA TRP A 134 -0.87 -6.28 3.30
C TRP A 134 -0.87 -5.87 4.78
N ASP A 135 0.19 -6.18 5.53
CA ASP A 135 0.32 -5.96 6.98
C ASP A 135 1.20 -4.76 7.34
N ARG A 136 1.30 -3.76 6.45
CA ARG A 136 2.07 -2.54 6.69
C ARG A 136 1.54 -1.69 7.86
N CYS A 137 0.29 -1.90 8.27
CA CYS A 137 -0.31 -1.33 9.48
C CYS A 137 -0.07 -2.14 10.76
N GLY A 138 0.83 -3.13 10.69
CA GLY A 138 1.08 -4.12 11.72
C GLY A 138 0.48 -5.47 11.35
N PRO A 139 0.90 -6.53 12.06
CA PRO A 139 0.46 -7.89 11.78
C PRO A 139 -1.06 -8.01 11.93
N LEU A 140 -1.69 -8.66 10.95
CA LEU A 140 -3.10 -9.00 10.99
C LEU A 140 -3.34 -10.19 11.93
N SER A 141 -4.56 -10.36 12.42
CA SER A 141 -4.95 -11.59 13.10
C SER A 141 -4.85 -12.77 12.14
N SER A 142 -4.58 -13.98 12.66
CA SER A 142 -4.49 -15.18 11.82
C SER A 142 -5.78 -15.48 11.05
N ALA A 143 -6.94 -15.11 11.61
CA ALA A 143 -8.22 -15.24 10.94
C ALA A 143 -8.32 -14.31 9.73
N CYS A 144 -7.84 -13.07 9.85
CA CYS A 144 -7.84 -12.10 8.76
C CYS A 144 -6.77 -12.41 7.70
N GLU A 145 -5.53 -12.70 8.11
CA GLU A 145 -4.42 -12.97 7.18
C GLU A 145 -4.73 -14.17 6.29
N ARG A 146 -5.52 -15.14 6.78
CA ARG A 146 -5.92 -16.28 5.95
C ARG A 146 -6.71 -15.86 4.71
N PHE A 147 -7.53 -14.82 4.77
CA PHE A 147 -8.28 -14.35 3.60
C PHE A 147 -7.37 -13.69 2.57
N PHE A 148 -6.34 -12.95 2.98
CA PHE A 148 -5.34 -12.41 2.07
C PHE A 148 -4.54 -13.52 1.36
N VAL A 149 -4.17 -14.58 2.09
CA VAL A 149 -3.52 -15.75 1.49
C VAL A 149 -4.44 -16.45 0.49
N GLN A 150 -5.73 -16.61 0.83
CA GLN A 150 -6.70 -17.25 -0.05
C GLN A 150 -6.96 -16.44 -1.32
N GLU A 151 -7.07 -15.11 -1.20
CA GLU A 151 -7.18 -14.22 -2.36
C GLU A 151 -5.92 -14.25 -3.23
N ALA A 152 -4.73 -14.21 -2.63
CA ALA A 152 -3.48 -14.35 -3.39
C ALA A 152 -3.38 -15.71 -4.09
N CYS A 153 -3.81 -16.79 -3.45
CA CYS A 153 -3.88 -18.10 -4.10
C CYS A 153 -4.90 -18.13 -5.25
N LEU A 154 -6.05 -17.46 -5.12
CA LEU A 154 -6.98 -17.29 -6.24
C LEU A 154 -6.27 -16.54 -7.38
N TYR A 155 -5.70 -15.37 -7.11
CA TYR A 155 -5.05 -14.54 -8.11
C TYR A 155 -3.94 -15.30 -8.86
N GLU A 156 -3.00 -15.90 -8.12
CA GLU A 156 -1.82 -16.56 -8.71
C GLU A 156 -2.16 -17.91 -9.35
N CYS A 157 -3.03 -18.71 -8.73
CA CYS A 157 -3.16 -20.13 -9.05
C CYS A 157 -4.43 -20.49 -9.84
N GLU A 158 -5.52 -19.70 -9.76
CA GLU A 158 -6.79 -20.05 -10.39
C GLU A 158 -6.76 -19.87 -11.90
N PRO A 159 -6.91 -20.94 -12.70
CA PRO A 159 -6.92 -20.82 -14.16
C PRO A 159 -8.03 -19.91 -14.69
N ASN A 160 -9.20 -19.91 -14.03
CA ASN A 160 -10.33 -19.09 -14.47
C ASN A 160 -10.17 -17.59 -14.14
N ALA A 161 -9.22 -17.19 -13.28
CA ALA A 161 -8.98 -15.78 -12.95
C ALA A 161 -8.58 -14.97 -14.20
N GLY A 162 -7.88 -15.63 -15.14
CA GLY A 162 -7.46 -15.03 -16.40
C GLY A 162 -8.58 -14.51 -17.30
N PHE A 163 -9.80 -15.09 -17.22
CA PHE A 163 -10.96 -14.61 -17.99
C PHE A 163 -11.42 -13.21 -17.56
N TYR A 164 -11.04 -12.79 -16.36
CA TYR A 164 -11.36 -11.48 -15.80
C TYR A 164 -10.19 -10.50 -15.92
N ARG A 165 -9.17 -10.79 -16.73
CA ARG A 165 -8.13 -9.80 -17.05
C ARG A 165 -8.77 -8.57 -17.69
N LYS A 166 -8.60 -7.41 -17.05
CA LYS A 166 -9.20 -6.13 -17.45
C LYS A 166 -8.92 -5.76 -18.92
N PHE A 167 -7.70 -6.03 -19.36
CA PHE A 167 -7.27 -5.82 -20.75
C PHE A 167 -7.03 -7.18 -21.43
N PRO A 168 -8.08 -7.87 -21.92
CA PRO A 168 -7.92 -9.12 -22.65
C PRO A 168 -7.11 -8.90 -23.95
N ALA A 169 -6.60 -9.98 -24.55
CA ALA A 169 -5.61 -9.89 -25.62
C ALA A 169 -6.07 -9.07 -26.84
N HIS A 170 -7.38 -9.04 -27.11
CA HIS A 170 -7.97 -8.27 -28.20
C HIS A 170 -8.18 -6.77 -27.89
N ILE A 171 -8.05 -6.37 -26.62
CA ILE A 171 -8.15 -4.97 -26.14
C ILE A 171 -6.76 -4.43 -25.76
N TYR A 172 -5.86 -5.28 -25.27
CA TYR A 172 -4.52 -4.89 -24.82
C TYR A 172 -3.74 -4.15 -25.91
N ASN A 173 -3.05 -3.09 -25.49
CA ASN A 173 -2.26 -2.23 -26.36
C ASN A 173 -0.99 -1.84 -25.61
N GLU A 174 0.15 -2.39 -26.03
CA GLU A 174 1.45 -2.13 -25.42
C GLU A 174 1.88 -0.66 -25.48
N SER A 175 1.34 0.12 -26.42
CA SER A 175 1.64 1.56 -26.53
C SER A 175 0.82 2.43 -25.58
N ASP A 176 -0.24 1.90 -24.95
CA ASP A 176 -1.03 2.65 -23.98
C ASP A 176 -0.49 2.40 -22.56
N PRO A 177 0.06 3.41 -21.87
CA PRO A 177 0.64 3.24 -20.54
C PRO A 177 -0.39 2.87 -19.46
N ASN A 178 -1.69 2.99 -19.74
CA ASN A 178 -2.74 2.56 -18.82
C ASN A 178 -3.11 1.09 -18.98
N HIS A 179 -2.69 0.45 -20.09
CA HIS A 179 -2.93 -0.96 -20.32
C HIS A 179 -1.85 -1.78 -19.64
N ASN A 180 -2.27 -2.88 -19.02
CA ASN A 180 -1.40 -3.84 -18.40
C ASN A 180 -1.98 -5.24 -18.57
N LYS A 181 -1.24 -6.27 -18.15
CA LYS A 181 -1.61 -7.66 -18.37
C LYS A 181 -1.88 -8.45 -17.09
N TRP A 182 -1.89 -7.77 -15.95
CA TRP A 182 -1.97 -8.36 -14.61
C TRP A 182 -3.26 -7.97 -13.89
N GLN A 183 -3.88 -6.84 -14.26
CA GLN A 183 -5.05 -6.34 -13.56
C GLN A 183 -6.29 -7.18 -13.90
N MET A 184 -7.01 -7.58 -12.86
CA MET A 184 -8.33 -8.18 -12.96
C MET A 184 -9.43 -7.12 -12.83
N GLU A 185 -10.61 -7.41 -13.37
CA GLU A 185 -11.81 -6.59 -13.21
C GLU A 185 -13.06 -7.47 -13.26
N GLY A 186 -13.97 -7.26 -12.31
CA GLY A 186 -15.33 -7.76 -12.42
C GLY A 186 -15.55 -9.24 -12.08
N MET A 187 -14.59 -9.94 -11.47
CA MET A 187 -14.77 -11.36 -11.14
C MET A 187 -15.82 -11.54 -10.03
N PRO A 188 -16.93 -12.27 -10.26
CA PRO A 188 -18.00 -12.39 -9.29
C PRO A 188 -17.58 -13.32 -8.15
N ILE A 189 -17.40 -12.78 -6.94
CA ILE A 189 -17.01 -13.53 -5.75
C ILE A 189 -18.24 -13.72 -4.87
N ARG A 190 -18.34 -14.87 -4.23
CA ARG A 190 -19.47 -15.17 -3.34
C ARG A 190 -19.60 -14.12 -2.25
N ALA A 191 -20.82 -13.59 -2.13
CA ALA A 191 -21.25 -12.66 -1.11
C ALA A 191 -20.88 -13.11 0.32
N ASP A 192 -21.13 -14.39 0.64
CA ASP A 192 -20.84 -14.95 1.96
C ASP A 192 -19.34 -15.00 2.28
N TYR A 193 -18.49 -15.12 1.26
CA TYR A 193 -17.04 -15.07 1.38
C TYR A 193 -16.56 -13.65 1.71
N CYS A 194 -17.05 -12.66 0.97
CA CYS A 194 -16.79 -11.24 1.22
C CYS A 194 -17.21 -10.81 2.64
N ASP A 195 -18.38 -11.25 3.09
CA ASP A 195 -18.88 -10.97 4.43
C ASP A 195 -18.09 -11.70 5.52
N ALA A 196 -17.58 -12.90 5.23
CA ALA A 196 -16.69 -13.62 6.14
C ALA A 196 -15.33 -12.94 6.26
N TRP A 197 -14.78 -12.43 5.14
CA TRP A 197 -13.53 -11.68 5.13
C TRP A 197 -13.62 -10.45 6.02
N LEU A 198 -14.63 -9.59 5.80
CA LEU A 198 -14.79 -8.38 6.62
C LEU A 198 -14.97 -8.72 8.10
N ARG A 199 -15.74 -9.76 8.43
CA ARG A 199 -15.94 -10.17 9.83
C ARG A 199 -14.64 -10.65 10.48
N ALA A 200 -13.80 -11.37 9.75
CA ALA A 200 -12.51 -11.86 10.26
C ALA A 200 -11.51 -10.72 10.49
N CYS A 201 -11.52 -9.71 9.61
CA CYS A 201 -10.61 -8.57 9.66
C CYS A 201 -11.12 -7.37 10.46
N ARG A 202 -12.36 -7.40 10.97
CA ARG A 202 -13.10 -6.23 11.47
C ARG A 202 -12.28 -5.24 12.30
N TYR A 203 -11.50 -5.74 13.25
CA TYR A 203 -10.73 -4.94 14.20
C TYR A 203 -9.23 -4.86 13.89
N ASP A 204 -8.77 -5.57 12.86
CA ASP A 204 -7.38 -5.48 12.41
C ASP A 204 -7.16 -4.15 11.69
N ARG A 205 -5.91 -3.66 11.68
CA ARG A 205 -5.58 -2.39 11.03
C ARG A 205 -5.11 -2.65 9.60
N PHE A 206 -5.58 -1.83 8.69
CA PHE A 206 -5.24 -1.88 7.28
C PHE A 206 -5.02 -0.49 6.73
N CYS A 207 -4.32 -0.43 5.60
CA CYS A 207 -4.12 0.81 4.88
C CYS A 207 -4.87 0.76 3.56
N ALA A 208 -5.80 1.69 3.42
CA ALA A 208 -6.50 1.93 2.17
C ALA A 208 -6.92 3.41 2.12
N VAL A 209 -6.49 4.13 1.09
CA VAL A 209 -6.83 5.56 0.92
C VAL A 209 -7.87 5.74 -0.20
N ASP A 210 -8.29 6.99 -0.44
CA ASP A 210 -9.11 7.42 -1.58
C ASP A 210 -10.19 6.43 -2.05
N SER A 211 -11.12 6.10 -1.15
CA SER A 211 -12.28 5.20 -1.31
C SER A 211 -12.14 3.75 -0.84
N GLY A 212 -10.98 3.37 -0.32
CA GLY A 212 -10.75 2.03 0.25
C GLY A 212 -9.92 1.12 -0.68
N SER A 213 -9.11 1.71 -1.55
CA SER A 213 -8.20 0.97 -2.42
C SER A 213 -6.92 0.59 -1.68
N TYR A 214 -6.52 -0.68 -1.77
CA TYR A 214 -5.23 -1.15 -1.29
C TYR A 214 -4.06 -0.55 -2.08
N HIS A 215 -4.16 -0.50 -3.41
CA HIS A 215 -3.06 -0.05 -4.25
C HIS A 215 -2.73 1.42 -4.07
N SER A 216 -3.74 2.22 -3.73
CA SER A 216 -3.54 3.63 -3.37
C SER A 216 -2.61 3.80 -2.17
N CYS A 217 -2.61 2.85 -1.23
CA CYS A 217 -1.74 2.91 -0.06
C CYS A 217 -0.27 2.54 -0.34
N ALA A 218 -0.01 1.62 -1.27
CA ALA A 218 1.37 1.28 -1.65
C ALA A 218 2.14 2.55 -2.10
N ARG A 219 1.46 3.48 -2.77
CA ARG A 219 2.03 4.79 -3.13
C ARG A 219 2.39 5.64 -1.92
N GLU A 220 1.50 5.75 -0.94
CA GLU A 220 1.75 6.49 0.31
C GLU A 220 2.97 5.93 1.06
N TYR A 221 3.08 4.61 1.14
CA TYR A 221 4.25 3.96 1.75
C TYR A 221 5.54 4.16 0.95
N LEU A 222 5.48 4.15 -0.38
CA LEU A 222 6.65 4.45 -1.21
C LEU A 222 7.15 5.89 -0.98
N GLU A 223 6.24 6.85 -0.84
CA GLU A 223 6.59 8.24 -0.53
C GLU A 223 7.20 8.38 0.88
N ALA A 224 6.58 7.76 1.89
CA ALA A 224 7.10 7.74 3.26
C ALA A 224 8.47 7.05 3.37
N ASP A 225 8.66 5.93 2.66
CA ASP A 225 9.92 5.18 2.66
C ASP A 225 11.06 5.97 2.02
N LYS A 226 10.81 6.69 0.91
CA LYS A 226 11.82 7.57 0.28
C LYS A 226 12.28 8.71 1.19
N LEU A 227 11.40 9.18 2.06
CA LEU A 227 11.69 10.23 3.02
C LEU A 227 12.58 9.71 4.17
N THR A 228 12.30 8.50 4.65
CA THR A 228 13.03 7.87 5.75
C THR A 228 14.41 7.33 5.34
N THR A 229 14.58 6.86 4.10
CA THR A 229 15.88 6.40 3.57
C THR A 229 16.80 7.53 3.12
N GLY A 230 16.32 8.78 3.11
CA GLY A 230 17.13 9.96 2.75
C GLY A 230 17.44 10.07 1.26
N GLU A 231 16.64 9.45 0.38
CA GLU A 231 16.81 9.50 -1.07
C GLU A 231 16.50 10.90 -1.64
N TYR A 232 15.62 11.66 -0.98
CA TYR A 232 15.60 13.11 -1.10
C TYR A 232 16.80 13.64 -0.31
N GLY A 233 17.93 13.86 -0.97
CA GLY A 233 19.23 14.23 -0.40
C GLY A 233 19.26 15.55 0.39
N VAL A 234 18.53 15.64 1.49
CA VAL A 234 18.58 16.72 2.45
C VAL A 234 19.04 16.12 3.77
N ASN A 235 20.34 16.21 4.03
CA ASN A 235 20.89 15.83 5.32
C ASN A 235 20.29 16.77 6.37
N ALA A 236 19.39 16.26 7.22
CA ALA A 236 18.72 17.03 8.26
C ALA A 236 19.72 17.78 9.17
N GLY A 237 20.91 17.21 9.38
CA GLY A 237 22.01 17.86 10.12
C GLY A 237 22.62 19.06 9.38
N LEU A 238 22.71 19.01 8.04
CA LEU A 238 23.18 20.13 7.22
C LEU A 238 22.16 21.29 7.25
N VAL A 239 20.86 20.98 7.15
CA VAL A 239 19.80 21.99 7.21
C VAL A 239 19.77 22.65 8.60
N ALA A 240 19.81 21.86 9.66
CA ALA A 240 19.89 22.37 11.03
C ALA A 240 21.12 23.27 11.22
N GLY A 241 22.28 22.87 10.70
CA GLY A 241 23.52 23.65 10.76
C GLY A 241 23.40 25.02 10.04
N VAL A 242 22.83 25.05 8.84
CA VAL A 242 22.64 26.29 8.07
C VAL A 242 21.66 27.24 8.76
N VAL A 243 20.55 26.72 9.29
CA VAL A 243 19.56 27.54 10.01
C VAL A 243 20.16 28.15 11.28
N VAL A 244 20.91 27.36 12.07
CA VAL A 244 21.60 27.86 13.25
C VAL A 244 22.62 28.93 12.88
N ALA A 245 23.40 28.74 11.81
CA ALA A 245 24.39 29.72 11.36
C ALA A 245 23.74 31.05 10.94
N LEU A 246 22.59 31.01 10.24
CA LEU A 246 21.86 32.21 9.85
C LEU A 246 21.28 32.96 11.06
N LEU A 247 20.72 32.24 12.03
CA LEU A 247 20.21 32.84 13.26
C LEU A 247 21.33 33.50 14.09
N VAL A 248 22.47 32.82 14.23
CA VAL A 248 23.65 33.39 14.91
C VAL A 248 24.15 34.63 14.16
N GLY A 249 24.21 34.58 12.82
CA GLY A 249 24.58 35.72 11.99
C GLY A 249 23.65 36.93 12.18
N LEU A 250 22.34 36.73 12.22
CA LEU A 250 21.37 37.79 12.46
C LEU A 250 21.51 38.40 13.86
N VAL A 251 21.74 37.59 14.88
CA VAL A 251 21.98 38.06 16.25
C VAL A 251 23.26 38.89 16.31
N LEU A 252 24.36 38.43 15.70
CA LEU A 252 25.61 39.16 15.66
C LEU A 252 25.50 40.48 14.88
N CYS A 253 24.80 40.49 13.75
CA CYS A 253 24.55 41.73 13.00
C CYS A 253 23.67 42.70 13.80
N GLY A 254 22.66 42.19 14.51
CA GLY A 254 21.79 42.99 15.38
C GLY A 254 22.54 43.59 16.56
N THR A 255 23.41 42.82 17.23
CA THR A 255 24.22 43.33 18.34
C THR A 255 25.26 44.35 17.87
N LEU A 256 25.92 44.09 16.73
CA LEU A 256 26.85 45.06 16.14
C LEU A 256 26.13 46.35 15.74
N GLY A 257 24.96 46.24 15.10
CA GLY A 257 24.12 47.37 14.73
C GLY A 257 23.65 48.17 15.95
N TYR A 258 23.30 47.49 17.04
CA TYR A 258 22.96 48.12 18.31
C TYR A 258 24.14 48.90 18.92
N PHE A 259 25.35 48.33 18.91
CA PHE A 259 26.55 49.02 19.38
C PHE A 259 26.85 50.26 18.53
N ILE A 260 26.79 50.14 17.20
CA ILE A 260 26.99 51.29 16.29
C ILE A 260 25.92 52.36 16.53
N TYR A 261 24.66 51.97 16.74
CA TYR A 261 23.58 52.90 17.04
C TYR A 261 23.83 53.67 18.34
N ARG A 262 24.25 52.98 19.41
CA ARG A 262 24.55 53.59 20.71
C ARG A 262 25.76 54.52 20.67
N GLU A 263 26.80 54.13 19.94
CA GLU A 263 27.97 54.99 19.68
C GLU A 263 27.55 56.29 18.99
N ARG A 264 26.72 56.20 17.93
CA ARG A 264 26.21 57.37 17.21
C ARG A 264 25.31 58.28 18.05
N LYS A 265 24.67 57.75 19.09
CA LYS A 265 23.85 58.51 20.04
C LYS A 265 24.67 59.14 21.18
N GLY A 266 25.98 58.89 21.24
CA GLY A 266 26.86 59.43 22.27
C GLY A 266 26.75 58.71 23.61
N GLU A 267 26.16 57.51 23.63
CA GLU A 267 26.05 56.69 24.83
C GLU A 267 26.72 55.32 24.59
N PRO A 268 28.05 55.27 24.51
CA PRO A 268 28.77 54.03 24.23
C PRO A 268 28.49 52.96 25.29
N VAL A 269 28.46 51.69 24.87
CA VAL A 269 28.27 50.55 25.79
C VAL A 269 29.57 50.19 26.51
N PHE A 270 30.71 50.46 25.89
CA PHE A 270 32.03 50.19 26.43
C PHE A 270 32.77 51.51 26.70
N ASP A 271 33.41 51.60 27.86
CA ASP A 271 34.26 52.73 28.19
C ASP A 271 35.55 52.69 27.36
N LYS A 272 36.14 53.86 27.11
CA LYS A 272 37.46 53.93 26.46
C LYS A 272 38.48 53.29 27.38
N LEU A 273 39.27 52.36 26.86
CA LEU A 273 40.40 51.80 27.59
C LEU A 273 41.34 52.94 27.96
N GLU A 274 41.54 53.15 29.25
CA GLU A 274 42.55 54.06 29.77
C GLU A 274 43.92 53.56 29.30
N THR A 275 44.61 54.35 28.49
CA THR A 275 45.99 54.10 28.04
C THR A 275 46.99 54.50 29.11
#